data_AF-A0A7Z9QJR1-F1
#
_entry.id   AF-A0A7Z9QJR1-F1
#
_cell.length_a   1.000
_cell.length_b   1.000
_cell.length_c   1.000
_cell.angle_alpha   90.00
_cell.angle_beta   90.00
_cell.angle_gamma   90.00
#
_symmetry.space_group_name_H-M   'P 1'
#
loop_
_entity.id
_entity.type
_entity.pdbx_description
1 polymer ?
#
loop_
_entity_poly.entity_id
_entity_poly.type
_entity_poly.pdbx_seq_one_letter_code
_entity_poly.pdbx_strand_id
1 'polypeptide(L)'
;MKLLNKGVIGGAIFGLSTIVCAQNYVGIGLGQVDIDTEQVDINTEGFDDPTGFEVYVGHDYSENISFEGSYVDFGEAKDNLPSVWTLSGDSFSLAVLGKMPISKEFTVFAKVGMHFWDAKLDVAGGGTLASDDGSGLVFGVGADYKTNDSVSVGARYT
;
A
#
# COMPACT_ATOMS: atom_id res chain seq x y z
N MET A 1 12.18 22.24 -0.45
CA MET A 1 11.23 22.58 0.62
C MET A 1 10.60 21.26 0.99
N LYS A 2 10.92 20.67 2.15
CA LYS A 2 10.36 19.36 2.56
C LYS A 2 8.90 19.57 2.94
N LEU A 3 7.99 18.86 2.28
CA LEU A 3 6.54 19.07 2.42
C LEU A 3 5.93 18.21 3.53
N LEU A 4 6.57 17.10 3.90
CA LEU A 4 6.10 16.15 4.89
C LEU A 4 7.21 15.84 5.90
N ASN A 5 7.26 16.65 6.97
CA ASN A 5 8.07 16.31 8.12
C ASN A 5 7.27 15.32 8.99
N LYS A 6 7.34 14.02 8.64
CA LYS A 6 6.78 12.86 9.37
C LYS A 6 5.30 12.51 9.10
N GLY A 7 4.86 12.49 7.83
CA GLY A 7 3.55 11.94 7.49
C GLY A 7 3.53 10.42 7.65
N VAL A 8 2.55 9.90 8.41
CA VAL A 8 2.16 8.49 8.37
C VAL A 8 1.19 8.36 7.21
N ILE A 9 1.58 7.65 6.15
CA ILE A 9 0.65 7.30 5.06
C ILE A 9 -0.03 6.00 5.49
N GLY A 10 -1.34 6.02 5.75
CA GLY A 10 -2.13 4.84 6.07
C GLY A 10 -3.25 4.68 5.04
N GLY A 11 -3.28 3.57 4.31
CA GLY A 11 -4.19 3.34 3.18
C GLY A 11 -4.80 1.94 3.16
N ALA A 12 -6.10 1.86 2.86
CA ALA A 12 -6.83 0.60 2.80
C ALA A 12 -6.64 -0.15 1.46
N ILE A 13 -5.54 -0.90 1.30
CA ILE A 13 -5.31 -1.68 0.07
C ILE A 13 -6.06 -3.03 0.09
N PHE A 14 -7.19 -3.11 -0.60
CA PHE A 14 -7.88 -4.39 -0.84
C PHE A 14 -7.07 -5.31 -1.79
N GLY A 15 -6.54 -6.43 -1.30
CA GLY A 15 -5.62 -7.28 -2.07
C GLY A 15 -6.28 -8.47 -2.76
N LEU A 16 -6.43 -8.48 -4.09
CA LEU A 16 -6.92 -9.65 -4.82
C LEU A 16 -5.79 -10.53 -5.38
N SER A 17 -5.80 -11.78 -4.92
CA SER A 17 -5.06 -12.97 -5.41
C SER A 17 -3.56 -13.05 -5.14
N THR A 18 -3.18 -13.98 -4.26
CA THR A 18 -1.83 -14.52 -4.13
C THR A 18 -1.72 -15.88 -4.82
N ILE A 19 -0.67 -16.08 -5.60
CA ILE A 19 -0.21 -17.40 -6.03
C ILE A 19 0.80 -17.90 -5.01
N VAL A 20 0.50 -19.01 -4.35
CA VAL A 20 1.35 -19.66 -3.34
C VAL A 20 2.10 -20.83 -3.99
N CYS A 21 3.42 -20.84 -3.87
CA CYS A 21 4.30 -21.93 -4.30
C CYS A 21 5.20 -22.36 -3.12
N ALA A 22 4.78 -23.42 -2.43
CA ALA A 22 5.47 -24.01 -1.27
C ALA A 22 5.68 -23.03 -0.11
N GLN A 23 6.84 -22.37 -0.07
CA GLN A 23 7.22 -21.37 0.94
C GLN A 23 7.27 -19.96 0.39
N ASN A 24 7.20 -19.78 -0.93
CA ASN A 24 7.19 -18.47 -1.55
C ASN A 24 5.79 -18.16 -2.06
N TYR A 25 5.40 -16.89 -2.02
CA TYR A 25 4.18 -16.43 -2.66
C TYR A 25 4.42 -15.11 -3.37
N VAL A 26 3.65 -14.88 -4.42
CA VAL A 26 3.55 -13.60 -5.10
C VAL A 26 2.09 -13.22 -5.13
N GLY A 27 1.78 -11.95 -4.91
CA GLY A 27 0.42 -11.46 -4.97
C GLY A 27 0.34 -10.07 -5.55
N ILE A 28 -0.86 -9.74 -5.96
CA ILE A 28 -1.23 -8.41 -6.42
C ILE A 28 -2.42 -7.91 -5.58
N GLY A 29 -2.62 -6.61 -5.55
CA GLY A 29 -3.71 -5.96 -4.83
C GLY A 29 -4.14 -4.68 -5.50
N LEU A 30 -5.40 -4.29 -5.30
CA LEU A 30 -6.02 -3.10 -5.88
C LEU A 30 -6.94 -2.49 -4.82
N GLY A 31 -6.66 -1.30 -4.33
CA GLY A 31 -7.43 -0.74 -3.23
C GLY A 31 -7.45 0.78 -3.20
N GLN A 32 -8.20 1.32 -2.26
CA GLN A 32 -8.25 2.76 -2.04
C GLN A 32 -7.08 3.17 -1.15
N VAL A 33 -6.46 4.29 -1.46
CA VAL A 33 -5.37 4.84 -0.66
C VAL A 33 -5.89 6.07 0.04
N ASP A 34 -6.07 5.97 1.35
CA ASP A 34 -6.27 7.13 2.20
C ASP A 34 -4.90 7.78 2.48
N ILE A 35 -4.82 9.10 2.47
CA ILE A 35 -3.60 9.84 2.81
C ILE A 35 -3.96 10.83 3.92
N ASP A 36 -3.85 10.38 5.17
CA ASP A 36 -4.05 11.26 6.32
C ASP A 36 -2.87 12.22 6.49
N THR A 37 -3.09 13.50 6.19
CA THR A 37 -2.10 14.56 6.39
C THR A 37 -2.43 15.36 7.65
N GLU A 38 -1.96 14.92 8.83
CA GLU A 38 -2.28 15.54 10.15
C GLU A 38 -1.81 17.01 10.37
N GLN A 39 -1.33 17.75 9.36
CA GLN A 39 -0.96 19.18 9.52
C GLN A 39 -1.35 20.12 8.37
N VAL A 40 -2.28 19.73 7.49
CA VAL A 40 -2.85 20.67 6.53
C VAL A 40 -4.35 20.40 6.40
N ASP A 41 -5.18 21.35 6.85
CA ASP A 41 -6.60 21.46 6.49
C ASP A 41 -6.69 21.77 4.97
N ILE A 42 -6.27 20.82 4.13
CA ILE A 42 -6.71 20.79 2.74
C ILE A 42 -8.06 20.09 2.82
N ASN A 43 -9.14 20.86 2.61
CA ASN A 43 -10.42 20.28 2.24
C ASN A 43 -10.18 19.35 1.04
N THR A 44 -10.08 18.05 1.31
CA THR A 44 -10.09 16.97 0.32
C THR A 44 -11.51 16.70 -0.21
N GLU A 45 -12.44 17.62 0.04
CA GLU A 45 -13.76 17.69 -0.59
C GLU A 45 -13.62 18.05 -2.08
N GLY A 46 -13.14 17.12 -2.91
CA GLY A 46 -13.03 17.34 -4.36
C GLY A 46 -12.11 16.41 -5.15
N PHE A 47 -11.31 15.58 -4.50
CA PHE A 47 -10.47 14.58 -5.18
C PHE A 47 -11.20 13.23 -5.24
N ASP A 48 -11.22 12.59 -6.41
CA ASP A 48 -11.67 11.19 -6.52
C ASP A 48 -10.68 10.30 -5.73
N ASP A 49 -11.20 9.38 -4.91
CA ASP A 49 -10.38 8.43 -4.14
C ASP A 49 -9.44 7.66 -5.10
N PRO A 50 -8.13 7.87 -5.06
CA PRO A 50 -7.24 7.24 -6.00
C PRO A 50 -7.21 5.72 -5.73
N THR A 51 -7.46 4.96 -6.79
CA THR A 51 -7.29 3.50 -6.74
C THR A 51 -5.82 3.19 -6.94
N GLY A 52 -5.16 2.71 -5.88
CA GLY A 52 -3.80 2.23 -5.92
C GLY A 52 -3.72 0.74 -6.26
N PHE A 53 -2.54 0.30 -6.69
CA PHE A 53 -2.23 -1.12 -6.85
C PHE A 53 -1.00 -1.51 -6.05
N GLU A 54 -0.98 -2.73 -5.54
CA GLU A 54 0.15 -3.34 -4.85
C GLU A 54 0.62 -4.58 -5.61
N VAL A 55 1.93 -4.79 -5.68
CA VAL A 55 2.54 -6.09 -6.00
C VAL A 55 3.47 -6.46 -4.87
N TYR A 56 3.39 -7.69 -4.39
CA TYR A 56 4.22 -8.17 -3.29
C TYR A 56 4.73 -9.58 -3.53
N VAL A 57 5.89 -9.85 -2.96
CA VAL A 57 6.51 -11.16 -2.92
C VAL A 57 6.86 -11.48 -1.48
N GLY A 58 6.60 -12.71 -1.06
CA GLY A 58 6.87 -13.14 0.30
C GLY A 58 7.46 -14.53 0.39
N HIS A 59 8.11 -14.77 1.53
CA HIS A 59 8.75 -16.02 1.90
C HIS A 59 8.36 -16.41 3.33
N ASP A 60 7.61 -17.51 3.44
CA ASP A 60 7.21 -18.12 4.70
C ASP A 60 8.41 -18.84 5.32
N TYR A 61 9.03 -18.21 6.31
CA TYR A 61 10.10 -18.81 7.13
C TYR A 61 9.54 -19.88 8.07
N SER A 62 8.31 -19.69 8.56
CA SER A 62 7.57 -20.65 9.38
C SER A 62 6.06 -20.47 9.17
N GLU A 63 5.24 -21.36 9.73
CA GLU A 63 3.77 -21.23 9.68
C GLU A 63 3.25 -19.92 10.28
N ASN A 64 4.03 -19.29 11.18
CA ASN A 64 3.64 -18.08 11.88
C ASN A 64 4.41 -16.83 11.48
N ILE A 65 5.48 -16.95 10.67
CA ILE A 65 6.37 -15.83 10.34
C ILE A 65 6.69 -15.86 8.86
N SER A 66 6.45 -14.74 8.19
CA SER A 66 6.79 -14.51 6.79
C SER A 66 7.55 -13.21 6.60
N PHE A 67 8.40 -13.15 5.59
CA PHE A 67 9.04 -11.93 5.13
C PHE A 67 8.39 -11.49 3.83
N GLU A 68 8.05 -10.21 3.69
CA GLU A 68 7.39 -9.67 2.52
C GLU A 68 8.10 -8.42 2.03
N GLY A 69 8.32 -8.33 0.72
CA GLY A 69 8.66 -7.10 0.03
C GLY A 69 7.50 -6.68 -0.87
N SER A 70 7.13 -5.40 -0.86
CA SER A 70 6.05 -4.90 -1.70
C SER A 70 6.38 -3.59 -2.39
N TYR A 71 5.72 -3.36 -3.51
CA TYR A 71 5.66 -2.09 -4.21
C TYR A 71 4.20 -1.69 -4.33
N VAL A 72 3.88 -0.47 -3.92
CA VAL A 72 2.56 0.13 -4.00
C VAL A 72 2.66 1.36 -4.89
N ASP A 73 1.80 1.44 -5.89
CA ASP A 73 1.51 2.68 -6.60
C ASP A 73 0.21 3.24 -6.01
N PHE A 74 0.26 4.46 -5.50
CA PHE A 74 -0.89 5.08 -4.84
C PHE A 74 -1.92 5.63 -5.83
N GLY A 75 -1.64 5.61 -7.13
CA GLY A 75 -2.49 6.18 -8.16
C GLY A 75 -2.30 7.69 -8.32
N GLU A 76 -3.06 8.27 -9.26
CA GLU A 76 -3.07 9.71 -9.54
C GLU A 76 -4.38 10.34 -9.06
N ALA A 77 -4.31 11.25 -8.09
CA ALA A 77 -5.44 12.10 -7.72
C ALA A 77 -5.41 13.37 -8.58
N LYS A 78 -6.51 13.67 -9.27
CA LYS A 78 -6.64 14.82 -10.18
C LYS A 78 -7.72 15.77 -9.70
N ASP A 79 -7.40 17.06 -9.68
CA ASP A 79 -8.43 18.11 -9.53
C ASP A 79 -9.08 18.38 -10.90
N ASN A 80 -10.40 18.59 -10.91
CA ASN A 80 -11.18 18.97 -12.11
C ASN A 80 -11.18 20.49 -12.38
N LEU A 81 -10.52 21.30 -11.56
CA LEU A 81 -10.42 22.74 -11.74
C LEU A 81 -9.19 23.13 -12.60
N PRO A 82 -9.30 24.10 -13.53
CA PRO A 82 -8.14 24.67 -14.21
C PRO A 82 -7.33 25.56 -13.26
N SER A 83 -6.02 25.36 -13.07
CA SER A 83 -5.11 24.37 -13.67
C SER A 83 -5.24 22.97 -13.06
N VAL A 84 -5.22 21.90 -13.86
CA VAL A 84 -5.28 20.51 -13.34
C VAL A 84 -4.00 20.19 -12.56
N TRP A 85 -4.16 19.89 -11.28
CA TRP A 85 -3.10 19.41 -10.40
C TRP A 85 -3.18 17.89 -10.32
N THR A 86 -2.05 17.21 -10.47
CA THR A 86 -1.93 15.75 -10.33
C THR A 86 -1.03 15.47 -9.14
N LEU A 87 -1.58 14.80 -8.13
CA LEU A 87 -0.80 14.21 -7.04
C LEU A 87 -0.60 12.73 -7.36
N SER A 88 0.65 12.29 -7.40
CA SER A 88 1.02 10.87 -7.59
C SER A 88 2.03 10.46 -6.52
N GLY A 89 2.07 9.18 -6.20
CA GLY A 89 3.10 8.65 -5.33
C GLY A 89 3.22 7.14 -5.40
N ASP A 90 4.39 6.65 -5.03
CA ASP A 90 4.68 5.24 -4.93
C ASP A 90 5.46 4.92 -3.65
N SER A 91 5.46 3.65 -3.27
CA SER A 91 6.11 3.18 -2.05
C SER A 91 6.64 1.77 -2.20
N PHE A 92 7.91 1.59 -1.83
CA PHE A 92 8.54 0.29 -1.64
C PHE A 92 8.57 -0.07 -0.16
N SER A 93 8.23 -1.31 0.20
CA SER A 93 8.26 -1.76 1.60
C SER A 93 8.96 -3.10 1.80
N LEU A 94 9.56 -3.26 2.97
CA LEU A 94 10.09 -4.52 3.49
C LEU A 94 9.49 -4.75 4.88
N ALA A 95 8.84 -5.89 5.07
CA ALA A 95 8.08 -6.19 6.27
C ALA A 95 8.22 -7.64 6.73
N VAL A 96 7.92 -7.84 8.01
CA VAL A 96 7.71 -9.14 8.62
C VAL A 96 6.21 -9.29 8.92
N LEU A 97 5.65 -10.43 8.55
CA LEU A 97 4.27 -10.78 8.83
C LEU A 97 4.22 -11.83 9.93
N GLY A 98 3.48 -11.53 11.00
CA GLY A 98 3.03 -12.52 11.98
C GLY A 98 1.72 -13.14 11.52
N LYS A 99 1.74 -14.42 11.15
CA LYS A 99 0.60 -15.18 10.62
C LYS A 99 -0.03 -16.08 11.69
N MET A 100 -1.35 -16.10 11.73
CA MET A 100 -2.14 -16.95 12.63
C MET A 100 -3.17 -17.73 11.80
N PRO A 101 -2.93 -19.03 11.56
CA PRO A 101 -3.90 -19.91 10.90
C PRO A 101 -5.09 -20.13 11.83
N ILE A 102 -6.26 -19.60 11.47
CA ILE A 102 -7.50 -19.81 12.22
C ILE A 102 -8.16 -21.12 11.79
N SER A 103 -8.07 -21.46 10.51
CA SER A 103 -8.45 -22.75 9.95
C SER A 103 -7.45 -23.19 8.87
N LYS A 104 -7.71 -24.33 8.22
CA LYS A 104 -6.88 -24.80 7.09
C LYS A 104 -6.95 -23.86 5.89
N GLU A 105 -8.03 -23.11 5.78
CA GLU A 105 -8.31 -22.20 4.68
C GLU A 105 -8.16 -20.74 5.07
N PHE A 106 -8.37 -20.37 6.34
CA PHE A 106 -8.38 -18.97 6.78
C PHE A 106 -7.17 -18.65 7.64
N THR A 107 -6.38 -17.66 7.21
CA THR A 107 -5.23 -17.14 7.94
C THR A 107 -5.41 -15.65 8.16
N VAL A 108 -5.21 -15.18 9.38
CA VAL A 108 -5.07 -13.74 9.65
C VAL A 108 -3.61 -13.40 9.85
N PHE A 109 -3.23 -12.17 9.57
CA PHE A 109 -1.86 -11.72 9.77
C PHE A 109 -1.79 -10.27 10.23
N ALA A 110 -0.69 -9.96 10.90
CA ALA A 110 -0.25 -8.60 11.18
C ALA A 110 1.09 -8.37 10.47
N LYS A 111 1.29 -7.17 9.93
CA LYS A 111 2.47 -6.73 9.19
C LYS A 111 3.16 -5.64 10.01
N VAL A 112 4.49 -5.70 10.10
CA VAL A 112 5.32 -4.60 10.61
C VAL A 112 6.58 -4.53 9.76
N GLY A 113 6.95 -3.32 9.34
CA GLY A 113 8.08 -3.14 8.45
C GLY A 113 8.54 -1.71 8.34
N MET A 114 9.34 -1.48 7.32
CA MET A 114 9.72 -0.16 6.85
C MET A 114 9.27 0.04 5.41
N HIS A 115 8.83 1.25 5.10
CA HIS A 115 8.55 1.66 3.74
C HIS A 115 9.37 2.90 3.36
N PHE A 116 9.57 3.07 2.07
CA PHE A 116 10.24 4.17 1.41
C PHE A 116 9.28 4.68 0.36
N TRP A 117 8.88 5.93 0.46
CA TRP A 117 7.86 6.53 -0.39
C TRP A 117 8.41 7.74 -1.11
N ASP A 118 7.88 7.95 -2.30
CA ASP A 118 8.13 9.10 -3.16
C ASP A 118 6.77 9.68 -3.58
N ALA A 119 6.60 11.00 -3.41
CA ALA A 119 5.38 11.71 -3.78
C ALA A 119 5.71 12.90 -4.67
N LYS A 120 4.89 13.13 -5.70
CA LYS A 120 5.06 14.20 -6.68
C LYS A 120 3.76 14.95 -6.90
N LEU A 121 3.89 16.27 -6.96
CA LEU A 121 2.83 17.18 -7.34
C LEU A 121 3.19 17.82 -8.68
N ASP A 122 2.40 17.49 -9.69
CA ASP A 122 2.54 17.99 -11.06
C ASP A 122 1.40 18.95 -11.40
N VAL A 123 1.68 19.92 -12.28
CA VAL A 123 0.64 20.77 -12.90
C VAL A 123 0.64 20.59 -14.41
N ALA A 124 -0.56 20.46 -14.98
CA ALA A 124 -0.74 20.32 -16.42
C ALA A 124 -0.11 21.50 -17.18
N GLY A 125 0.85 21.20 -18.07
CA GLY A 125 1.56 22.19 -18.88
C GLY A 125 2.72 22.92 -18.18
N GLY A 126 2.97 22.66 -16.88
CA GLY A 126 4.06 23.27 -16.10
C GLY A 126 5.08 22.29 -15.51
N GLY A 127 4.79 20.99 -15.49
CA GLY A 127 5.69 19.95 -14.97
C GLY A 127 5.62 19.81 -13.45
N THR A 128 6.64 19.18 -12.85
CA THR A 128 6.70 18.93 -11.40
C THR A 128 6.91 20.22 -10.63
N LEU A 129 5.91 20.57 -9.83
CA LEU A 129 5.95 21.73 -8.93
C LEU A 129 6.70 21.41 -7.65
N ALA A 130 6.47 20.21 -7.12
CA ALA A 130 7.11 19.74 -5.91
C ALA A 130 7.25 18.22 -5.90
N SER A 131 8.29 17.75 -5.24
CA SER A 131 8.52 16.34 -4.94
C SER A 131 8.96 16.22 -3.50
N ASP A 132 8.54 15.17 -2.83
CA ASP A 132 9.00 14.82 -1.50
C ASP A 132 9.21 13.31 -1.39
N ASP A 133 10.14 12.93 -0.54
CA ASP A 133 10.54 11.54 -0.32
C ASP A 133 10.72 11.28 1.17
N GLY A 134 10.54 10.03 1.58
CA GLY A 134 10.66 9.68 2.99
C GLY A 134 10.76 8.19 3.24
N SER A 135 11.10 7.88 4.49
CA SER A 135 11.08 6.52 5.00
C SER A 135 10.41 6.49 6.37
N GLY A 136 9.62 5.46 6.61
CA GLY A 136 8.81 5.33 7.83
C GLY A 136 8.65 3.87 8.26
N LEU A 137 8.08 3.70 9.45
CA LEU A 137 7.53 2.40 9.85
C LEU A 137 6.18 2.21 9.18
N VAL A 138 5.91 0.98 8.77
CA VAL A 138 4.61 0.57 8.23
C VAL A 138 4.04 -0.55 9.10
N PHE A 139 2.74 -0.49 9.37
CA PHE A 139 2.01 -1.49 10.13
C PHE A 139 0.77 -1.88 9.37
N GLY A 140 0.42 -3.15 9.36
CA GLY A 140 -0.79 -3.59 8.68
C GLY A 140 -1.42 -4.80 9.32
N VAL A 141 -2.65 -5.08 8.91
CA VAL A 141 -3.37 -6.29 9.27
C VAL A 141 -4.08 -6.82 8.03
N GLY A 142 -4.31 -8.13 7.98
CA GLY A 142 -5.03 -8.72 6.87
C GLY A 142 -5.52 -10.11 7.17
N ALA A 143 -6.26 -10.64 6.20
CA ALA A 143 -6.75 -11.99 6.21
C ALA A 143 -6.70 -12.58 4.81
N ASP A 144 -6.25 -13.82 4.71
CA ASP A 144 -6.20 -14.61 3.49
C ASP A 144 -7.12 -15.83 3.62
N TYR A 145 -7.89 -16.08 2.56
CA TYR A 145 -8.70 -17.26 2.36
C TYR A 145 -8.14 -18.09 1.21
N LYS A 146 -7.73 -19.32 1.51
CA LYS A 146 -7.25 -20.31 0.55
C LYS A 146 -8.40 -20.87 -0.26
N THR A 147 -8.49 -20.47 -1.53
CA THR A 147 -9.48 -21.01 -2.47
C THR A 147 -9.05 -22.40 -2.94
N ASN A 148 -7.79 -22.54 -3.34
CA ASN A 148 -7.19 -23.78 -3.86
C ASN A 148 -5.79 -23.97 -3.26
N ASP A 149 -5.13 -25.10 -3.53
CA ASP A 149 -3.76 -25.38 -3.04
C ASP A 149 -2.69 -24.38 -3.48
N SER A 150 -2.95 -23.60 -4.54
CA SER A 150 -2.01 -22.60 -5.07
C SER A 150 -2.53 -21.17 -5.06
N VAL A 151 -3.79 -20.94 -4.67
CA VAL A 151 -4.42 -19.62 -4.78
C VAL A 151 -5.15 -19.27 -3.49
N SER A 152 -4.83 -18.10 -2.96
CA SER A 152 -5.60 -17.44 -1.90
C SER A 152 -6.05 -16.05 -2.33
N VAL A 153 -7.14 -15.61 -1.75
CA VAL A 153 -7.70 -14.26 -1.90
C VAL A 153 -7.79 -13.64 -0.52
N GLY A 154 -7.57 -12.34 -0.38
CA GLY A 154 -7.50 -11.74 0.94
C GLY A 154 -7.94 -10.28 0.98
N ALA A 155 -7.86 -9.73 2.17
CA ALA A 155 -7.98 -8.30 2.41
C ALA A 155 -6.79 -7.86 3.26
N ARG A 156 -6.21 -6.71 2.91
CA ARG A 156 -5.06 -6.13 3.58
C ARG A 156 -5.40 -4.69 3.94
N TYR A 157 -4.84 -4.20 5.04
CA TYR A 157 -4.94 -2.82 5.47
C TYR A 157 -3.57 -2.44 5.99
N THR A 158 -2.96 -1.36 5.49
CA THR A 158 -1.54 -1.03 5.70
C THR A 158 -1.34 0.47 5.88
#